data_AF-A0A1P8B218-F1
#
_entry.id   AF-A0A1P8B218-F1
#
_cell.length_a   1.000
_cell.length_b   1.000
_cell.length_c   1.000
_cell.angle_alpha   90.00
_cell.angle_beta   90.00
_cell.angle_gamma   90.00
#
_symmetry.space_group_name_H-M   'P 1'
#
loop_
_entity.id
_entity.type
_entity.pdbx_description
1 polymer ?
#
loop_
_entity_poly.entity_id
_entity_poly.type
_entity_poly.pdbx_seq_one_letter_code
_entity_poly.pdbx_strand_id
1 'polypeptide(L)'
;MEIESKFKRICVFCGSSAGNKVSYKDAAIELGTELVSRNIDLVYGGGSIGLMGLISQAVFNGGRHVIGVIPKTLMPREITGETVGEVKAVADMHQRKAEMAKHSDAFIALPGGYGTLEELLEVITWAQLGIHDKPVGLLNVEGYYNSLLSFIDKAVEEGFISPTARHIIVSAPSAKELVKKLEVAFSLFSLLV
;
A
#
# COMPACT_ATOMS: atom_id res chain seq x y z
N MET A 1 25.60 -5.77 5.77
CA MET A 1 24.94 -6.59 4.73
C MET A 1 23.72 -5.82 4.29
N GLU A 2 23.73 -5.34 3.05
CA GLU A 2 22.50 -4.80 2.43
C GLU A 2 21.49 -5.95 2.38
N ILE A 3 20.30 -5.73 2.95
CA ILE A 3 19.21 -6.69 2.86
C ILE A 3 18.63 -6.48 1.47
N GLU A 4 19.04 -7.30 0.51
CA GLU A 4 18.44 -7.29 -0.84
C GLU A 4 16.98 -7.72 -0.72
N SER A 5 16.06 -6.82 -1.04
CA SER A 5 14.62 -7.11 -0.98
C SER A 5 14.17 -7.97 -2.15
N LYS A 6 13.11 -8.76 -1.92
CA LYS A 6 12.43 -9.53 -2.97
C LYS A 6 11.52 -8.66 -3.84
N PHE A 7 11.22 -7.44 -3.41
CA PHE A 7 10.36 -6.52 -4.10
C PHE A 7 11.19 -5.46 -4.82
N LYS A 8 10.84 -5.15 -6.06
CA LYS A 8 11.35 -3.97 -6.77
C LYS A 8 10.45 -2.77 -6.51
N ARG A 9 9.13 -2.98 -6.46
CA ARG A 9 8.13 -1.92 -6.27
C ARG A 9 7.02 -2.34 -5.31
N ILE A 10 6.68 -1.45 -4.40
CA ILE A 10 5.49 -1.62 -3.54
C ILE A 10 4.49 -0.51 -3.83
N CYS A 11 3.23 -0.89 -4.03
CA CYS A 11 2.13 0.05 -4.10
C CYS A 11 1.65 0.41 -2.69
N VAL A 12 1.54 1.71 -2.39
CA VAL A 12 1.01 2.17 -1.12
C VAL A 12 -0.30 2.92 -1.30
N PHE A 13 -1.36 2.39 -0.70
CA PHE A 13 -2.66 3.05 -0.54
C PHE A 13 -2.64 3.83 0.77
N CYS A 14 -3.01 5.11 0.75
CA CYS A 14 -3.00 5.95 1.95
C CYS A 14 -3.91 7.17 1.81
N GLY A 15 -4.18 7.84 2.93
CA GLY A 15 -5.03 9.03 2.93
C GLY A 15 -4.42 10.23 2.18
N SER A 16 -5.27 10.95 1.42
CA SER A 16 -4.99 12.33 0.97
C SER A 16 -4.98 13.35 2.12
N SER A 17 -5.48 12.95 3.30
CA SER A 17 -5.30 13.65 4.57
C SER A 17 -4.19 12.99 5.38
N ALA A 18 -3.51 13.77 6.23
CA ALA A 18 -2.51 13.26 7.16
C ALA A 18 -3.12 12.65 8.44
N GLY A 19 -4.43 12.80 8.65
CA GLY A 19 -5.11 12.45 9.90
C GLY A 19 -4.77 13.40 11.05
N ASN A 20 -5.33 13.09 12.23
CA ASN A 20 -5.27 13.97 13.41
C ASN A 20 -4.16 13.62 14.40
N LYS A 21 -3.46 12.49 14.21
CA LYS A 21 -2.38 12.03 15.08
C LYS A 21 -1.05 12.14 14.36
N VAL A 22 -0.01 12.57 15.09
CA VAL A 22 1.35 12.70 14.55
C VAL A 22 1.91 11.33 14.12
N SER A 23 1.56 10.27 14.86
CA SER A 23 1.97 8.90 14.57
C SER A 23 1.61 8.40 13.17
N TYR A 24 0.52 8.88 12.55
CA TYR A 24 0.20 8.53 11.16
C TYR A 24 1.19 9.15 10.16
N LYS A 25 1.64 10.38 10.42
CA LYS A 25 2.65 11.06 9.61
C LYS A 25 4.00 10.38 9.77
N ASP A 26 4.39 10.10 11.02
CA ASP A 26 5.65 9.41 11.34
C ASP A 26 5.70 8.05 10.66
N ALA A 27 4.61 7.27 10.75
CA ALA A 27 4.53 5.97 10.10
C ALA A 27 4.64 6.01 8.57
N ALA A 28 4.13 7.07 7.91
CA ALA A 28 4.28 7.23 6.47
C ALA A 28 5.75 7.51 6.08
N ILE A 29 6.46 8.33 6.88
CA ILE A 29 7.88 8.63 6.67
C ILE A 29 8.75 7.40 6.99
N GLU A 30 8.45 6.70 8.08
CA GLU A 30 9.11 5.45 8.47
C GLU A 30 8.95 4.38 7.39
N LEU A 31 7.75 4.24 6.82
CA LEU A 31 7.52 3.32 5.71
C LEU A 31 8.36 3.72 4.50
N GLY A 32 8.35 4.99 4.09
CA GLY A 32 9.19 5.46 2.98
C GLY A 32 10.68 5.19 3.22
N THR A 33 11.17 5.41 4.44
CA THR A 33 12.56 5.14 4.85
C THR A 33 12.88 3.65 4.80
N GLU A 34 11.97 2.78 5.24
CA GLU A 34 12.13 1.33 5.16
C GLU A 34 12.22 0.86 3.70
N LEU A 35 11.37 1.39 2.81
CA LEU A 35 11.44 1.09 1.37
C LEU A 35 12.80 1.50 0.78
N VAL A 36 13.27 2.70 1.10
CA VAL A 36 14.57 3.22 0.66
C VAL A 36 15.72 2.33 1.12
N SER A 37 15.74 1.96 2.40
CA SER A 37 16.79 1.11 2.99
C SER A 37 16.91 -0.28 2.35
N ARG A 38 15.86 -0.69 1.63
CA ARG A 38 15.72 -1.98 0.96
C ARG A 38 15.82 -1.88 -0.57
N ASN A 39 16.14 -0.70 -1.09
CA ASN A 39 16.17 -0.41 -2.52
C ASN A 39 14.83 -0.64 -3.25
N ILE A 40 13.71 -0.42 -2.55
CA ILE A 40 12.36 -0.59 -3.09
C ILE A 40 11.83 0.75 -3.60
N ASP A 41 11.27 0.75 -4.81
CA ASP A 41 10.58 1.89 -5.41
C ASP A 41 9.10 1.97 -4.98
N LEU A 42 8.52 3.16 -5.07
CA LEU A 42 7.12 3.42 -4.68
C LEU A 42 6.20 3.52 -5.89
N VAL A 43 5.04 2.88 -5.80
CA VAL A 43 3.86 3.17 -6.62
C VAL A 43 2.75 3.69 -5.70
N TYR A 44 2.03 4.73 -6.11
CA TYR A 44 0.94 5.28 -5.29
C TYR A 44 -0.07 6.09 -6.13
N GLY A 45 -1.05 6.71 -5.47
CA GLY A 45 -2.15 7.45 -6.10
C GLY A 45 -1.84 8.84 -6.68
N GLY A 46 -0.58 9.30 -6.61
CA GLY A 46 -0.15 10.54 -7.26
C GLY A 46 -0.50 11.87 -6.56
N GLY A 47 -1.10 11.85 -5.37
CA GLY A 47 -1.41 13.07 -4.60
C GLY A 47 -0.15 13.71 -3.99
N SER A 48 -0.17 15.03 -3.78
CA SER A 48 0.97 15.78 -3.23
C SER A 48 0.83 16.14 -1.74
N ILE A 49 -0.30 15.81 -1.12
CA ILE A 49 -0.64 16.20 0.26
C ILE A 49 -0.96 14.98 1.14
N GLY A 50 -1.15 15.22 2.44
CA GLY A 50 -1.50 14.18 3.40
C GLY A 50 -0.42 13.12 3.55
N LEU A 51 -0.80 11.86 3.80
CA LEU A 51 0.16 10.77 3.89
C LEU A 51 0.79 10.45 2.53
N MET A 52 0.05 10.64 1.44
CA MET A 52 0.52 10.49 0.06
C MET A 52 1.76 11.36 -0.23
N GLY A 53 1.69 12.65 0.12
CA GLY A 53 2.83 13.57 -0.03
C GLY A 53 4.02 13.18 0.84
N LEU A 54 3.78 12.75 2.09
CA LEU A 54 4.85 12.37 3.02
C LEU A 54 5.63 11.15 2.56
N ILE A 55 4.94 10.06 2.20
CA ILE A 55 5.61 8.83 1.77
C ILE A 55 6.32 9.01 0.42
N SER A 56 5.70 9.70 -0.53
CA SER A 56 6.32 9.95 -1.85
C SER A 56 7.58 10.78 -1.71
N GLN A 57 7.56 11.85 -0.90
CA GLN A 57 8.73 12.66 -0.65
C GLN A 57 9.83 11.90 0.09
N ALA A 58 9.48 11.07 1.09
CA ALA A 58 10.45 10.26 1.82
C ALA A 58 11.18 9.28 0.88
N VAL A 59 10.45 8.60 0.00
CA VAL A 59 11.04 7.66 -0.97
C VAL A 59 11.89 8.39 -2.01
N PHE A 60 11.40 9.49 -2.56
CA PHE A 60 12.13 10.29 -3.56
C PHE A 60 13.42 10.88 -2.99
N ASN A 61 13.37 11.46 -1.79
CA ASN A 61 14.55 12.01 -1.10
C ASN A 61 15.60 10.94 -0.78
N GLY A 62 15.15 9.69 -0.58
CA GLY A 62 16.02 8.53 -0.43
C GLY A 62 16.63 8.02 -1.74
N GLY A 63 16.40 8.69 -2.87
CA GLY A 63 16.97 8.34 -4.18
C GLY A 63 16.29 7.17 -4.88
N ARG A 64 15.09 6.77 -4.43
CA ARG A 64 14.29 5.71 -5.06
C ARG A 64 13.27 6.27 -6.04
N HIS A 65 12.84 5.44 -6.99
CA HIS A 65 11.86 5.86 -7.98
C HIS A 65 10.45 5.94 -7.35
N VAL A 66 9.67 6.93 -7.78
CA VAL A 66 8.28 7.13 -7.36
C VAL A 66 7.40 7.21 -8.60
N ILE A 67 6.31 6.43 -8.64
CA ILE A 67 5.30 6.46 -9.70
C ILE A 67 3.95 6.84 -9.09
N GLY A 68 3.48 8.04 -9.37
CA GLY A 68 2.14 8.50 -9.03
C GLY A 68 1.16 8.25 -10.18
N VAL A 69 0.18 7.36 -9.98
CA VAL A 69 -0.87 7.10 -10.97
C VAL A 69 -2.12 7.86 -10.58
N ILE A 70 -2.57 8.78 -11.45
CA ILE A 70 -3.68 9.68 -11.12
C ILE A 70 -4.61 9.91 -12.33
N PRO A 71 -5.94 9.85 -12.16
CA PRO A 71 -6.87 10.28 -13.19
C PRO A 71 -6.72 11.76 -13.48
N LYS A 72 -6.74 12.13 -14.76
CA LYS A 72 -6.62 13.54 -15.20
C LYS A 72 -7.63 14.47 -14.51
N THR A 73 -8.82 13.96 -14.21
CA THR A 73 -9.90 14.70 -13.54
C THR A 73 -9.61 15.02 -12.07
N LEU A 74 -8.73 14.26 -11.41
CA LEU A 74 -8.38 14.47 -10.00
C LEU A 74 -7.12 15.31 -9.81
N MET A 75 -6.30 15.49 -10.84
CA MET A 75 -5.03 16.23 -10.75
C MET A 75 -5.20 17.63 -10.15
N PRO A 76 -6.15 18.49 -10.58
CA PRO A 76 -6.28 19.84 -10.03
C PRO A 76 -6.63 19.88 -8.53
N ARG A 77 -7.19 18.78 -8.00
CA ARG A 77 -7.65 18.67 -6.61
C ARG A 77 -6.59 18.03 -5.71
N GLU A 78 -5.93 16.99 -6.20
CA GLU A 78 -5.00 16.17 -5.41
C GLU A 78 -3.54 16.61 -5.56
N ILE A 79 -3.22 17.42 -6.58
CA ILE A 79 -1.89 18.00 -6.82
C ILE A 79 -2.00 19.51 -6.64
N THR A 80 -1.59 20.00 -5.48
CA THR A 80 -1.63 21.43 -5.12
C THR A 80 -0.25 22.11 -5.22
N GLY A 81 0.75 21.41 -5.75
CA GLY A 81 2.13 21.85 -5.89
C GLY A 81 2.93 20.93 -6.81
N GLU A 82 4.24 20.83 -6.60
CA GLU A 82 5.07 19.89 -7.34
C GLU A 82 4.86 18.45 -6.82
N THR A 83 4.83 17.51 -7.77
CA THR A 83 4.88 16.07 -7.47
C THR A 83 6.33 15.60 -7.57
N VAL A 84 6.61 14.48 -6.93
CA VAL A 84 7.93 13.85 -6.99
C VAL A 84 7.89 12.58 -7.82
N GLY A 85 8.93 12.36 -8.61
CA GLY A 85 9.04 11.20 -9.51
C GLY A 85 8.16 11.30 -10.76
N GLU A 86 7.78 10.15 -11.30
CA GLU A 86 6.94 10.01 -12.48
C GLU A 86 5.47 10.21 -12.13
N VAL A 87 4.75 11.02 -12.90
CA VAL A 87 3.27 11.12 -12.82
C VAL A 87 2.65 10.50 -14.06
N LYS A 88 1.93 9.40 -13.86
CA LYS A 88 1.19 8.68 -14.90
C LYS A 88 -0.28 9.07 -14.88
N ALA A 89 -0.64 9.99 -15.77
CA ALA A 89 -2.01 10.46 -15.93
C ALA A 89 -2.88 9.44 -16.71
N VAL A 90 -3.98 8.99 -16.11
CA VAL A 90 -4.91 8.00 -16.71
C VAL A 90 -6.31 8.59 -16.94
N ALA A 91 -7.17 7.86 -17.67
CA ALA A 91 -8.50 8.34 -18.01
C ALA A 91 -9.49 8.29 -16.83
N ASP A 92 -9.43 7.22 -16.03
CA ASP A 92 -10.44 6.92 -15.01
C ASP A 92 -9.86 6.13 -13.81
N MET A 93 -10.70 5.88 -12.80
CA MET A 93 -10.32 5.17 -11.59
C MET A 93 -10.00 3.68 -11.82
N HIS A 94 -10.60 3.04 -12.82
CA HIS A 94 -10.30 1.63 -13.12
C HIS A 94 -8.91 1.50 -13.72
N GLN A 95 -8.57 2.36 -14.69
CA GLN A 95 -7.22 2.43 -15.24
C GLN A 95 -6.19 2.77 -14.17
N ARG A 96 -6.52 3.66 -13.22
CA ARG A 96 -5.65 4.02 -12.10
C ARG A 96 -5.26 2.76 -11.30
N LYS A 97 -6.25 2.01 -10.83
CA LYS A 97 -6.04 0.81 -10.00
C LYS A 97 -5.34 -0.30 -10.79
N ALA A 98 -5.72 -0.50 -12.04
CA ALA A 98 -5.06 -1.47 -12.93
C ALA A 98 -3.57 -1.16 -13.14
N GLU A 99 -3.22 0.11 -13.39
CA GLU A 99 -1.84 0.54 -13.56
C GLU A 99 -1.04 0.45 -12.25
N MET A 100 -1.61 0.85 -11.12
CA MET A 100 -0.98 0.68 -9.81
C MET A 100 -0.68 -0.80 -9.52
N ALA A 101 -1.65 -1.68 -9.75
CA ALA A 101 -1.48 -3.11 -9.55
C ALA A 101 -0.47 -3.74 -10.52
N LYS A 102 -0.44 -3.31 -11.79
CA LYS A 102 0.51 -3.78 -12.80
C LYS A 102 1.96 -3.45 -12.44
N HIS A 103 2.19 -2.29 -11.86
CA HIS A 103 3.54 -1.78 -11.58
C HIS A 103 4.10 -2.18 -10.20
N SER A 104 3.46 -3.08 -9.47
CA SER A 104 3.85 -3.43 -8.10
C SER A 104 3.99 -4.92 -7.86
N ASP A 105 4.88 -5.28 -6.94
CA ASP A 105 5.13 -6.66 -6.50
C ASP A 105 4.37 -6.98 -5.20
N ALA A 106 4.00 -5.95 -4.43
CA ALA A 106 3.20 -6.05 -3.21
C ALA A 106 2.38 -4.78 -2.97
N PHE A 107 1.41 -4.86 -2.05
CA PHE A 107 0.54 -3.76 -1.66
C PHE A 107 0.65 -3.49 -0.15
N ILE A 108 0.64 -2.22 0.25
CA ILE A 108 0.53 -1.80 1.65
C ILE A 108 -0.56 -0.74 1.77
N ALA A 109 -1.46 -0.88 2.74
CA ALA A 109 -2.35 0.19 3.17
C ALA A 109 -1.82 0.86 4.45
N LEU A 110 -1.53 2.15 4.35
CA LEU A 110 -1.39 3.07 5.49
C LEU A 110 -2.76 3.59 5.90
N PRO A 111 -2.92 4.14 7.13
CA PRO A 111 -4.16 4.78 7.56
C PRO A 111 -4.77 5.71 6.51
N GLY A 112 -6.08 5.57 6.27
CA GLY A 112 -6.74 6.28 5.19
C GLY A 112 -8.26 6.03 5.16
N GLY A 113 -8.98 6.90 4.47
CA GLY A 113 -10.44 6.86 4.40
C GLY A 113 -10.98 5.88 3.35
N TYR A 114 -12.16 6.19 2.82
CA TYR A 114 -12.85 5.32 1.87
C TYR A 114 -12.04 4.95 0.63
N GLY A 115 -11.29 5.88 0.05
CA GLY A 115 -10.44 5.58 -1.12
C GLY A 115 -9.40 4.50 -0.81
N THR A 116 -8.74 4.59 0.34
CA THR A 116 -7.77 3.58 0.77
C THR A 116 -8.42 2.23 1.02
N LEU A 117 -9.62 2.20 1.62
CA LEU A 117 -10.36 0.97 1.86
C LEU A 117 -10.86 0.33 0.54
N GLU A 118 -11.27 1.15 -0.42
CA GLU A 118 -11.71 0.71 -1.74
C GLU A 118 -10.57 0.05 -2.52
N GLU A 119 -9.40 0.70 -2.58
CA GLU A 119 -8.19 0.15 -3.21
C GLU A 119 -7.72 -1.14 -2.50
N LEU A 120 -7.75 -1.15 -1.16
CA LEU A 120 -7.35 -2.30 -0.34
C LEU A 120 -8.26 -3.52 -0.56
N LEU A 121 -9.57 -3.35 -0.46
CA LEU A 121 -10.51 -4.47 -0.59
C LEU A 121 -10.52 -5.02 -2.01
N GLU A 122 -10.27 -4.20 -3.02
CA GLU A 122 -10.15 -4.67 -4.40
C GLU A 122 -8.96 -5.62 -4.57
N VAL A 123 -7.76 -5.25 -4.12
CA VAL A 123 -6.59 -6.14 -4.25
C VAL A 123 -6.68 -7.39 -3.37
N ILE A 124 -7.35 -7.32 -2.22
CA ILE A 124 -7.66 -8.53 -1.42
C ILE A 124 -8.58 -9.46 -2.21
N THR A 125 -9.62 -8.91 -2.82
CA THR A 125 -10.57 -9.68 -3.61
C THR A 125 -9.89 -10.31 -4.83
N TRP A 126 -9.00 -9.59 -5.51
CA TRP A 126 -8.23 -10.10 -6.63
C TRP A 126 -7.29 -11.24 -6.22
N ALA A 127 -6.61 -11.13 -5.07
CA ALA A 127 -5.83 -12.23 -4.51
C ALA A 127 -6.71 -13.45 -4.20
N GLN A 128 -7.87 -13.24 -3.57
CA GLN A 128 -8.82 -14.32 -3.26
C GLN A 128 -9.31 -15.05 -4.51
N LEU A 129 -9.50 -14.33 -5.62
CA LEU A 129 -9.94 -14.87 -6.91
C LEU A 129 -8.79 -15.45 -7.75
N GLY A 130 -7.54 -15.39 -7.26
CA GLY A 130 -6.36 -15.87 -8.01
C GLY A 130 -5.97 -14.99 -9.19
N ILE A 131 -6.43 -13.74 -9.25
CA ILE A 131 -6.05 -12.77 -10.30
C ILE A 131 -4.59 -12.33 -10.14
N HIS A 132 -4.08 -12.35 -8.90
CA HIS A 132 -2.66 -12.20 -8.60
C HIS A 132 -2.30 -12.94 -7.30
N ASP A 133 -1.00 -13.07 -7.06
CA ASP A 133 -0.36 -13.71 -5.90
C ASP A 133 0.44 -12.73 -5.02
N LYS A 134 0.37 -11.44 -5.35
CA LYS A 134 1.08 -10.35 -4.66
C LYS A 134 0.60 -10.18 -3.22
N PRO A 135 1.50 -10.08 -2.22
CA PRO A 135 1.13 -9.99 -0.82
C PRO A 135 0.52 -8.62 -0.48
N VAL A 136 -0.44 -8.62 0.45
CA VAL A 136 -1.21 -7.43 0.86
C VAL A 136 -0.99 -7.15 2.34
N GLY A 137 -0.48 -5.94 2.63
CA GLY A 137 -0.08 -5.50 3.96
C GLY A 137 -0.97 -4.38 4.53
N LEU A 138 -1.19 -4.39 5.84
CA LEU A 138 -1.74 -3.27 6.60
C LEU A 138 -0.70 -2.76 7.59
N LEU A 139 -0.33 -1.48 7.48
CA LEU A 139 0.45 -0.84 8.53
C LEU A 139 -0.50 -0.37 9.63
N ASN A 140 -0.61 -1.16 10.69
CA ASN A 140 -1.61 -1.00 11.74
C ASN A 140 -1.17 -0.02 12.83
N VAL A 141 -0.94 1.24 12.43
CA VAL A 141 -0.48 2.32 13.30
C VAL A 141 -1.49 2.58 14.42
N GLU A 142 -1.06 2.46 15.67
CA GLU A 142 -1.93 2.61 16.85
C GLU A 142 -3.24 1.81 16.81
N GLY A 143 -3.24 0.66 16.11
CA GLY A 143 -4.44 -0.15 15.98
C GLY A 143 -5.51 0.42 15.05
N TYR A 144 -5.15 1.32 14.13
CA TYR A 144 -6.07 1.95 13.15
C TYR A 144 -7.00 0.93 12.45
N TYR A 145 -6.45 -0.23 12.09
CA TYR A 145 -7.17 -1.30 11.39
C TYR A 145 -7.77 -2.37 12.30
N ASN A 146 -7.72 -2.22 13.64
CA ASN A 146 -8.24 -3.26 14.55
C ASN A 146 -9.72 -3.56 14.28
N SER A 147 -10.56 -2.53 14.12
CA SER A 147 -11.98 -2.73 13.84
C SER A 147 -12.23 -3.40 12.48
N LEU A 148 -11.42 -3.07 11.45
CA LEU A 148 -11.51 -3.73 10.15
C LEU A 148 -11.12 -5.21 10.27
N LEU A 149 -10.02 -5.50 10.95
CA LEU A 149 -9.55 -6.88 11.16
C LEU A 149 -10.59 -7.70 11.94
N SER A 150 -11.18 -7.14 13.01
CA SER A 150 -12.25 -7.81 13.76
C SER A 150 -13.52 -8.03 12.92
N PHE A 151 -13.86 -7.09 12.03
CA PHE A 151 -14.98 -7.28 11.10
C PHE A 151 -14.71 -8.43 10.13
N ILE A 152 -13.48 -8.52 9.61
CA ILE A 152 -13.07 -9.62 8.72
C ILE A 152 -13.04 -10.95 9.47
N ASP A 153 -12.56 -10.97 10.71
CA ASP A 153 -12.62 -12.16 11.59
C ASP A 153 -14.07 -12.62 11.78
N LYS A 154 -15.00 -11.67 11.98
CA LYS A 154 -16.43 -11.99 12.06
C LYS A 154 -16.96 -12.57 10.75
N ALA A 155 -16.58 -12.03 9.61
CA ALA A 155 -16.97 -12.57 8.31
C ALA A 155 -16.42 -14.00 8.08
N VAL A 156 -15.27 -14.36 8.68
CA VAL A 156 -14.76 -15.74 8.70
C VAL A 156 -15.63 -16.64 9.59
N GLU A 157 -15.93 -16.20 10.82
CA GLU A 157 -16.80 -16.93 11.74
C GLU A 157 -18.18 -17.23 11.12
N GLU A 158 -18.74 -16.26 10.41
CA GLU A 158 -20.04 -16.36 9.75
C GLU A 158 -19.98 -17.05 8.38
N GLY A 159 -18.80 -17.52 7.95
CA GLY A 159 -18.64 -18.32 6.73
C GLY A 159 -18.66 -17.54 5.41
N PHE A 160 -18.59 -16.21 5.44
CA PHE A 160 -18.48 -15.37 4.23
C PHE A 160 -17.06 -15.28 3.69
N ILE A 161 -16.05 -15.51 4.53
CA ILE A 161 -14.63 -15.55 4.16
C ILE A 161 -14.05 -16.88 4.62
N SER A 162 -13.32 -17.58 3.75
CA SER A 162 -12.67 -18.83 4.16
C SER A 162 -11.47 -18.55 5.09
N PRO A 163 -11.13 -19.48 6.01
CA PRO A 163 -9.93 -19.34 6.83
C PRO A 163 -8.65 -19.12 6.01
N THR A 164 -8.55 -19.74 4.83
CA THR A 164 -7.42 -19.51 3.92
C THR A 164 -7.40 -18.08 3.36
N ALA A 165 -8.55 -17.56 2.91
CA ALA A 165 -8.63 -16.19 2.38
C ALA A 165 -8.34 -15.14 3.47
N ARG A 166 -8.62 -15.43 4.74
CA ARG A 166 -8.25 -14.55 5.87
C ARG A 166 -6.75 -14.27 5.96
N HIS A 167 -5.91 -15.20 5.52
CA HIS A 167 -4.46 -15.10 5.55
C HIS A 167 -3.87 -14.26 4.40
N ILE A 168 -4.69 -13.79 3.45
CA ILE A 168 -4.26 -12.83 2.42
C ILE A 168 -3.73 -11.54 3.08
N ILE A 169 -4.35 -11.13 4.19
CA ILE A 169 -4.01 -9.89 4.88
C ILE A 169 -2.90 -10.15 5.89
N VAL A 170 -1.76 -9.49 5.67
CA VAL A 170 -0.66 -9.41 6.64
C VAL A 170 -0.74 -8.06 7.35
N SER A 171 -0.68 -8.03 8.68
CA SER A 171 -0.58 -6.77 9.43
C SER A 171 0.60 -6.74 10.38
N ALA A 172 1.10 -5.53 10.62
CA ALA A 172 2.09 -5.24 11.64
C ALA A 172 1.98 -3.78 12.10
N PRO A 173 2.41 -3.46 13.33
CA PRO A 173 2.36 -2.10 13.87
C PRO A 173 3.51 -1.21 13.36
N SER A 174 4.55 -1.77 12.76
CA SER A 174 5.73 -1.02 12.27
C SER A 174 6.08 -1.38 10.82
N ALA A 175 6.64 -0.43 10.09
CA ALA A 175 7.02 -0.60 8.69
C ALA A 175 8.03 -1.75 8.50
N LYS A 176 9.06 -1.78 9.34
CA LYS A 176 10.11 -2.81 9.33
C LYS A 176 9.55 -4.22 9.51
N GLU A 177 8.65 -4.40 10.46
CA GLU A 177 8.02 -5.70 10.69
C GLU A 177 7.08 -6.08 9.53
N LEU A 178 6.31 -5.11 9.01
CA LEU A 178 5.38 -5.35 7.91
C LEU A 178 6.11 -5.82 6.65
N VAL A 179 7.12 -5.07 6.20
CA VAL A 179 7.87 -5.40 4.97
C VAL A 179 8.54 -6.76 5.10
N LYS A 180 9.13 -7.06 6.27
CA LYS A 180 9.70 -8.39 6.54
C LYS A 180 8.66 -9.51 6.46
N LYS A 181 7.47 -9.33 7.03
CA LYS A 181 6.39 -10.33 6.94
C LYS A 181 5.90 -10.52 5.51
N LEU A 182 5.81 -9.46 4.72
CA LEU A 182 5.42 -9.53 3.31
C LEU A 182 6.45 -10.31 2.47
N GLU A 183 7.75 -10.12 2.69
CA GLU A 183 8.81 -10.87 2.01
C GLU A 183 8.75 -12.38 2.33
N VAL A 184 8.39 -12.74 3.57
CA VAL A 184 8.17 -14.14 3.96
C VAL A 184 6.92 -14.70 3.27
N ALA A 185 5.81 -13.97 3.28
CA ALA A 185 4.57 -14.39 2.63
C ALA A 185 4.77 -14.64 1.12
N PHE A 186 5.48 -13.74 0.43
CA PHE A 186 5.83 -13.88 -0.98
C PHE A 186 6.59 -15.19 -1.29
N SER A 187 7.40 -15.66 -0.35
CA SER A 187 8.19 -16.90 -0.51
C SER A 187 7.34 -18.15 -0.39
N LEU A 188 6.25 -18.10 0.37
CA LEU A 188 5.33 -19.23 0.55
C LEU A 188 4.40 -19.37 -0.64
N PHE A 189 3.96 -18.25 -1.22
CA PHE A 189 3.13 -18.25 -2.43
C PHE A 189 3.89 -18.80 -3.64
N SER A 190 5.16 -18.41 -3.83
CA SER A 190 5.98 -18.90 -4.95
C SER A 190 6.41 -20.36 -4.86
N LEU A 191 6.21 -21.04 -3.72
CA LEU A 191 6.44 -22.48 -3.55
C LEU A 191 5.19 -23.34 -3.74
N LEU A 192 4.01 -22.72 -3.87
CA LEU A 192 2.71 -23.39 -4.03
C LEU A 192 2.19 -23.36 -5.48
N VAL A 193 2.99 -22.82 -6.41
CA VAL A 193 2.79 -22.80 -7.88
C VAL A 193 4.02 -23.39 -8.54
#